data_AF-A0A382PL12-F1
#
_entry.id   AF-A0A382PL12-F1
#
_cell.length_a   1.000
_cell.length_b   1.000
_cell.length_c   1.000
_cell.angle_alpha   90.00
_cell.angle_beta   90.00
_cell.angle_gamma   90.00
#
_symmetry.space_group_name_H-M   'P 1'
#
loop_
_entity.id
_entity.type
_entity.pdbx_description
1 polymer ?
#
loop_
_entity_poly.entity_id
_entity_poly.type
_entity_poly.pdbx_seq_one_letter_code
_entity_poly.pdbx_strand_id
1 'polypeptide(L)'
;MIKSNLSEIKTGRLAKRCVVYLSFFSALMIAPVGLPGQVTITTKDMFSKEGQYYKMYSNFAFEEVDVTDYIGDEGEDQVWDFRDGPDDEEIRFDYVKPSEIDTDVEFEGATIVERATFKSTDSQKSLFLDMRKGVGRFVYGFHDPAVYEEKPSVVFSGRLLDFPAVIKYEDEWNSTTSF
;
A
#
# COMPACT_ATOMS: atom_id res chain seq x y z
N MET A 1 56.34 71.43 49.87
CA MET A 1 55.29 71.61 50.90
C MET A 1 54.11 72.31 50.24
N ILE A 2 52.89 71.99 50.67
CA ILE A 2 51.57 72.50 50.24
C ILE A 2 50.80 71.58 49.26
N LYS A 3 49.66 71.11 49.79
CA LYS A 3 48.54 70.44 49.15
C LYS A 3 47.74 71.42 48.29
N SER A 4 47.03 70.93 47.27
CA SER A 4 45.68 71.41 46.95
C SER A 4 44.87 70.32 46.26
N ASN A 5 43.59 70.23 46.64
CA ASN A 5 42.59 69.27 46.18
C ASN A 5 41.92 69.76 44.89
N LEU A 6 41.36 68.88 44.05
CA LEU A 6 39.95 68.47 44.07
C LEU A 6 39.61 67.61 42.83
N SER A 7 38.85 66.55 43.08
CA SER A 7 37.99 65.72 42.20
C SER A 7 38.13 65.78 40.67
N GLU A 8 38.34 64.60 40.06
CA GLU A 8 37.29 63.96 39.25
C GLU A 8 37.54 62.45 39.05
N ILE A 9 36.51 61.69 39.43
CA ILE A 9 36.04 60.37 39.01
C ILE A 9 37.04 59.18 38.94
N LYS A 10 36.76 58.25 39.84
CA LYS A 10 37.39 56.97 40.16
C LYS A 10 37.29 55.90 39.06
N THR A 11 38.43 55.24 38.80
CA THR A 11 38.69 53.77 38.70
C THR A 11 37.59 52.88 38.12
N GLY A 12 37.82 51.96 37.18
CA GLY A 12 39.04 51.26 36.81
C GLY A 12 38.73 49.77 36.56
N ARG A 13 39.39 49.19 35.55
CA ARG A 13 39.67 47.75 35.30
C ARG A 13 38.52 46.73 35.23
N LEU A 14 38.37 46.20 34.00
CA LEU A 14 38.54 44.77 33.64
C LEU A 14 37.85 43.73 34.54
N ALA A 15 36.74 43.19 34.05
CA ALA A 15 36.34 41.81 34.35
C ALA A 15 35.56 41.21 33.17
N LYS A 16 36.22 40.24 32.52
CA LYS A 16 35.69 39.05 31.83
C LYS A 16 34.16 38.98 31.68
N ARG A 17 33.69 38.85 30.44
CA ARG A 17 32.58 37.95 30.07
C ARG A 17 32.63 37.62 28.59
N CYS A 18 32.85 36.33 28.31
CA CYS A 18 32.70 35.72 27.01
C CYS A 18 31.30 36.01 26.47
N VAL A 19 31.21 36.73 25.36
CA VAL A 19 30.00 36.76 24.54
C VAL A 19 30.19 35.69 23.48
N VAL A 20 29.72 34.48 23.80
CA VAL A 20 29.49 33.43 22.80
C VAL A 20 28.30 33.90 21.99
N TYR A 21 28.54 34.26 20.73
CA TYR A 21 27.47 34.47 19.75
C TYR A 21 26.80 33.12 19.49
N LEU A 22 25.66 32.89 20.14
CA LEU A 22 24.78 31.78 19.82
C LEU A 22 24.02 32.15 18.54
N SER A 23 24.58 31.78 17.40
CA SER A 23 23.87 31.84 16.12
C SER A 23 22.74 30.80 16.16
N PHE A 24 21.52 31.23 16.49
CA PHE A 24 20.33 30.42 16.31
C PHE A 24 20.10 30.20 14.80
N PHE A 25 20.67 29.14 14.24
CA PHE A 25 20.17 28.58 13.00
C PHE A 25 18.81 27.98 13.29
N SER A 26 17.75 28.74 12.99
CA SER A 26 16.40 28.20 12.90
C SER A 26 16.38 27.31 11.65
N ALA A 27 16.72 26.04 11.81
CA ALA A 27 16.41 25.02 10.83
C ALA A 27 14.88 24.95 10.79
N LEU A 28 14.29 25.61 9.79
CA LEU A 28 12.89 25.40 9.45
C LEU A 28 12.80 23.94 8.99
N MET A 29 12.49 23.06 9.94
CA MET A 29 12.08 21.70 9.66
C MET A 29 10.76 21.85 8.90
N ILE A 30 10.83 21.85 7.57
CA ILE A 30 9.68 21.55 6.73
C ILE A 30 9.40 20.07 7.03
N ALA A 31 8.63 19.83 8.09
CA ALA A 31 7.97 18.55 8.26
C ALA A 31 7.14 18.37 6.98
N PRO A 32 7.24 17.22 6.28
CA PRO A 32 6.29 16.92 5.24
C PRO A 32 4.92 16.90 5.92
N VAL A 33 4.15 17.96 5.71
CA VAL A 33 2.75 18.00 6.06
C VAL A 33 2.11 17.00 5.12
N GLY A 34 2.02 15.75 5.54
CA GLY A 34 1.03 14.85 4.95
C GLY A 34 -0.30 15.55 5.11
N LEU A 35 -1.00 15.78 3.99
CA LEU A 35 -2.36 16.33 4.04
C LEU A 35 -3.19 15.38 4.94
N PRO A 36 -3.76 15.86 6.05
CA PRO A 36 -4.61 15.01 6.88
C PRO A 36 -5.75 14.48 6.02
N GLY A 37 -5.90 13.15 5.97
CA GLY A 37 -6.95 12.47 5.20
C GLY A 37 -6.49 11.74 3.94
N GLN A 38 -5.25 11.93 3.46
CA GLN A 38 -4.79 11.19 2.27
C GLN A 38 -4.45 9.73 2.63
N VAL A 39 -5.28 8.80 2.19
CA VAL A 39 -5.07 7.35 2.39
C VAL A 39 -3.85 6.91 1.60
N THR A 40 -2.91 6.27 2.29
CA THR A 40 -1.79 5.56 1.66
C THR A 40 -2.06 4.08 1.78
N ILE A 41 -2.15 3.37 0.67
CA ILE A 41 -2.32 1.92 0.64
C ILE A 41 -0.92 1.29 0.52
N THR A 42 -0.66 0.25 1.29
CA THR A 42 0.61 -0.45 1.32
C THR A 42 0.42 -1.96 1.22
N THR A 43 1.51 -2.71 1.01
CA THR A 43 1.46 -4.18 1.07
C THR A 43 0.99 -4.75 2.41
N LYS A 44 0.96 -3.94 3.49
CA LYS A 44 0.43 -4.39 4.79
C LYS A 44 -1.10 -4.48 4.79
N ASP A 45 -1.74 -3.78 3.87
CA ASP A 45 -3.19 -3.73 3.71
C ASP A 45 -3.68 -4.89 2.83
N MET A 46 -2.76 -5.68 2.25
CA MET A 46 -3.06 -6.88 1.49
C MET A 46 -3.00 -8.14 2.36
N PHE A 47 -3.87 -9.10 2.03
CA PHE A 47 -3.69 -10.49 2.44
C PHE A 47 -2.52 -11.09 1.67
N SER A 48 -1.63 -11.80 2.36
CA SER A 48 -0.31 -12.10 1.80
C SER A 48 0.36 -13.34 2.41
N LYS A 49 -0.37 -14.10 3.23
CA LYS A 49 0.18 -15.21 4.00
C LYS A 49 -0.70 -16.44 3.86
N GLU A 50 -0.04 -17.58 3.82
CA GLU A 50 -0.72 -18.88 3.81
C GLU A 50 -1.73 -18.99 4.96
N GLY A 51 -2.91 -19.51 4.65
CA GLY A 51 -4.01 -19.69 5.59
C GLY A 51 -4.86 -18.44 5.81
N GLN A 52 -4.48 -17.28 5.27
CA GLN A 52 -5.38 -16.14 5.20
C GLN A 52 -6.42 -16.32 4.10
N TYR A 53 -7.57 -15.68 4.27
CA TYR A 53 -8.59 -15.62 3.24
C TYR A 53 -9.40 -14.33 3.35
N TYR A 54 -10.04 -13.95 2.25
CA TYR A 54 -11.10 -12.94 2.24
C TYR A 54 -12.26 -13.40 1.34
N LYS A 55 -13.36 -12.68 1.41
CA LYS A 55 -14.54 -12.91 0.57
C LYS A 55 -14.83 -11.65 -0.23
N MET A 56 -15.21 -11.85 -1.49
CA MET A 56 -15.74 -10.82 -2.36
C MET A 56 -17.18 -11.20 -2.68
N TYR A 57 -18.04 -10.19 -2.72
CA TYR A 57 -19.40 -10.35 -3.21
C TYR A 57 -19.52 -9.62 -4.55
N SER A 58 -20.19 -10.23 -5.52
CA SER A 58 -20.31 -9.70 -6.88
C SER A 58 -21.70 -9.96 -7.42
N ASN A 59 -22.24 -8.99 -8.16
CA ASN A 59 -23.37 -9.24 -9.06
C ASN A 59 -22.84 -9.84 -10.35
N PHE A 60 -23.12 -11.12 -10.58
CA PHE A 60 -22.83 -11.78 -11.87
C PHE A 60 -23.95 -11.57 -12.89
N ALA A 61 -25.14 -11.16 -12.44
CA ALA A 61 -26.14 -10.62 -13.35
C ALA A 61 -25.56 -9.34 -13.95
N PHE A 62 -25.60 -9.20 -15.28
CA PHE A 62 -25.04 -8.09 -16.07
C PHE A 62 -25.68 -6.71 -15.79
N GLU A 63 -26.18 -6.48 -14.59
CA GLU A 63 -26.76 -5.24 -14.13
C GLU A 63 -25.66 -4.42 -13.44
N GLU A 64 -25.29 -3.31 -14.06
CA GLU A 64 -24.43 -2.31 -13.44
C GLU A 64 -25.13 -1.82 -12.16
N VAL A 65 -24.44 -1.95 -11.02
CA VAL A 65 -24.91 -1.38 -9.76
C VAL A 65 -24.47 0.07 -9.72
N ASP A 66 -25.43 0.99 -9.74
CA ASP A 66 -25.15 2.39 -9.48
C ASP A 66 -24.72 2.56 -8.01
N VAL A 67 -23.46 2.92 -7.82
CA VAL A 67 -22.88 3.13 -6.49
C VAL A 67 -22.97 4.59 -6.04
N THR A 68 -23.54 5.49 -6.84
CA THR A 68 -23.60 6.93 -6.55
C THR A 68 -24.25 7.22 -5.20
N ASP A 69 -25.32 6.50 -4.86
CA ASP A 69 -26.02 6.65 -3.57
C ASP A 69 -25.30 5.98 -2.38
N TYR A 70 -24.23 5.20 -2.65
CA TYR A 70 -23.42 4.51 -1.64
C TYR A 70 -22.09 5.20 -1.38
N ILE A 71 -21.79 6.28 -2.11
CA ILE A 71 -20.59 7.10 -1.96
C ILE A 71 -20.98 8.40 -1.23
N GLY A 72 -20.21 8.78 -0.21
CA GLY A 72 -20.43 10.04 0.50
C GLY A 72 -20.08 11.26 -0.36
N ASP A 73 -20.69 12.42 -0.04
CA ASP A 73 -20.39 13.68 -0.72
C ASP A 73 -18.90 14.06 -0.66
N GLU A 74 -18.43 14.79 -1.67
CA GLU A 74 -17.04 15.27 -1.75
C GLU A 74 -16.66 16.08 -0.49
N GLY A 75 -15.60 15.66 0.21
CA GLY A 75 -15.06 16.36 1.38
C GLY A 75 -15.58 15.88 2.74
N GLU A 76 -16.57 14.98 2.77
CA GLU A 76 -17.03 14.31 4.00
C GLU A 76 -16.34 12.96 4.19
N ASP A 77 -16.47 12.39 5.40
CA ASP A 77 -15.99 11.02 5.70
C ASP A 77 -16.60 10.04 4.68
N GLN A 78 -15.77 9.49 3.81
CA GLN A 78 -16.17 8.57 2.76
C GLN A 78 -16.55 7.22 3.39
N VAL A 79 -17.82 7.06 3.75
CA VAL A 79 -18.36 5.79 4.25
C VAL A 79 -18.96 5.04 3.07
N TRP A 80 -18.25 3.99 2.65
CA TRP A 80 -18.74 3.04 1.66
C TRP A 80 -19.57 2.00 2.41
N ASP A 81 -20.89 2.03 2.22
CA ASP A 81 -21.81 1.15 2.95
C ASP A 81 -22.43 0.08 2.03
N PHE A 82 -21.72 -1.04 1.88
CA PHE A 82 -22.21 -2.20 1.13
C PHE A 82 -22.94 -3.22 2.00
N ARG A 83 -23.52 -2.84 3.14
CA ARG A 83 -24.24 -3.78 4.02
C ARG A 83 -25.43 -4.45 3.31
N ASP A 84 -26.11 -3.70 2.45
CA ASP A 84 -27.20 -4.17 1.58
C ASP A 84 -26.71 -4.33 0.13
N GLY A 85 -25.39 -4.49 -0.05
CA GLY A 85 -24.75 -4.62 -1.35
C GLY A 85 -25.04 -5.96 -2.05
N PRO A 86 -24.51 -6.12 -3.27
CA PRO A 86 -24.73 -7.30 -4.08
C PRO A 86 -24.35 -8.61 -3.36
N ASP A 87 -25.23 -9.61 -3.33
CA ASP A 87 -24.97 -10.93 -2.72
C ASP A 87 -25.17 -12.11 -3.69
N ASP A 88 -25.36 -11.84 -4.99
CA ASP A 88 -25.62 -12.85 -6.03
C ASP A 88 -24.55 -13.96 -6.08
N GLU A 89 -23.28 -13.58 -6.00
CA GLU A 89 -22.15 -14.50 -5.94
C GLU A 89 -21.20 -14.14 -4.79
N GLU A 90 -20.82 -15.16 -4.03
CA GLU A 90 -19.73 -15.08 -3.06
C GLU A 90 -18.51 -15.78 -3.64
N ILE A 91 -17.40 -15.05 -3.77
CA ILE A 91 -16.11 -15.60 -4.16
C ILE A 91 -15.21 -15.59 -2.94
N ARG A 92 -14.72 -16.77 -2.56
CA ARG A 92 -13.73 -16.91 -1.48
C ARG A 92 -12.33 -16.94 -2.08
N PHE A 93 -11.45 -16.07 -1.61
CA PHE A 93 -10.05 -16.05 -1.98
C PHE A 93 -9.20 -16.59 -0.83
N ASP A 94 -8.63 -17.78 -1.01
CA ASP A 94 -7.72 -18.41 -0.06
C ASP A 94 -6.27 -18.21 -0.49
N TYR A 95 -5.39 -17.95 0.48
CA TYR A 95 -3.95 -17.90 0.26
C TYR A 95 -3.32 -19.23 0.65
N VAL A 96 -2.84 -19.97 -0.34
CA VAL A 96 -2.37 -21.36 -0.21
C VAL A 96 -0.96 -21.52 -0.76
N LYS A 97 -0.33 -22.68 -0.52
CA LYS A 97 0.96 -23.00 -1.14
C LYS A 97 0.79 -23.32 -2.62
N PRO A 98 1.80 -23.02 -3.47
CA PRO A 98 1.77 -23.44 -4.88
C PRO A 98 1.55 -24.95 -5.07
N SER A 99 2.10 -25.77 -4.16
CA SER A 99 1.95 -27.24 -4.19
C SER A 99 0.53 -27.75 -3.93
N GLU A 100 -0.41 -26.87 -3.51
CA GLU A 100 -1.82 -27.25 -3.33
C GLU A 100 -2.65 -27.10 -4.60
N ILE A 101 -2.08 -26.52 -5.66
CA ILE A 101 -2.75 -26.40 -6.95
C ILE A 101 -2.28 -27.54 -7.84
N ASP A 102 -3.22 -28.30 -8.37
CA ASP A 102 -2.94 -29.38 -9.32
C ASP A 102 -2.62 -28.77 -10.70
N THR A 103 -1.34 -28.66 -11.00
CA THR A 103 -0.82 -28.10 -12.25
C THR A 103 0.41 -28.87 -12.69
N ASP A 104 0.56 -29.05 -14.01
CA ASP A 104 1.69 -29.73 -14.64
C ASP A 104 2.84 -28.78 -15.00
N VAL A 105 2.68 -27.49 -14.72
CA VAL A 105 3.69 -26.45 -14.95
C VAL A 105 4.18 -25.83 -13.65
N GLU A 106 5.46 -25.44 -13.65
CA GLU A 106 6.10 -24.74 -12.54
C GLU A 106 6.03 -23.22 -12.76
N PHE A 107 5.58 -22.49 -11.73
CA PHE A 107 5.55 -21.02 -11.73
C PHE A 107 6.78 -20.49 -10.98
N GLU A 108 7.93 -20.49 -11.66
CA GLU A 108 9.21 -20.15 -11.02
C GLU A 108 9.19 -18.76 -10.35
N GLY A 109 9.48 -18.74 -9.05
CA GLY A 109 9.51 -17.52 -8.24
C GLY A 109 8.22 -17.20 -7.51
N ALA A 110 7.11 -17.91 -7.80
CA ALA A 110 5.90 -17.83 -6.98
C ALA A 110 6.14 -18.54 -5.64
N THR A 111 5.79 -17.87 -4.55
CA THR A 111 5.95 -18.39 -3.18
C THR A 111 4.60 -18.69 -2.51
N ILE A 112 3.52 -18.18 -3.08
CA ILE A 112 2.15 -18.32 -2.59
C ILE A 112 1.18 -18.28 -3.76
N VAL A 113 -0.03 -18.77 -3.55
CA VAL A 113 -1.13 -18.73 -4.51
C VAL A 113 -2.34 -18.06 -3.87
N GLU A 114 -2.99 -17.18 -4.62
CA GLU A 114 -4.35 -16.73 -4.33
C GLU A 114 -5.32 -17.60 -5.15
N ARG A 115 -6.10 -18.44 -4.47
CA ARG A 115 -7.10 -19.32 -5.07
C ARG A 115 -8.50 -18.75 -4.85
N ALA A 116 -9.16 -18.40 -5.94
CA ALA A 116 -10.57 -18.02 -5.93
C ALA A 116 -11.44 -19.28 -6.04
N THR A 117 -12.45 -19.39 -5.18
CA THR A 117 -13.50 -20.42 -5.23
C THR A 117 -14.85 -19.73 -5.35
N PHE A 118 -15.58 -20.05 -6.41
CA PHE A 118 -16.93 -19.52 -6.68
C PHE A 118 -17.97 -20.37 -5.98
N LYS A 119 -18.74 -19.78 -5.06
CA LYS A 119 -19.68 -20.53 -4.22
C LYS A 119 -20.85 -21.14 -5.01
N SER A 120 -21.24 -20.55 -6.14
CA SER A 120 -22.33 -21.11 -6.95
C SER A 120 -21.97 -22.39 -7.70
N THR A 121 -20.69 -22.54 -8.07
CA THR A 121 -20.23 -23.61 -8.97
C THR A 121 -19.17 -24.52 -8.36
N ASP A 122 -18.62 -24.14 -7.21
CA ASP A 122 -17.40 -24.70 -6.61
C ASP A 122 -16.18 -24.68 -7.56
N SER A 123 -16.26 -23.92 -8.66
CA SER A 123 -15.15 -23.77 -9.60
C SER A 123 -14.01 -22.99 -8.97
N GLN A 124 -12.79 -23.31 -9.40
CA GLN A 124 -11.58 -22.72 -8.86
C GLN A 124 -10.70 -22.14 -9.96
N LYS A 125 -10.10 -21.00 -9.66
CA LYS A 125 -9.00 -20.42 -10.43
C LYS A 125 -7.94 -19.88 -9.49
N SER A 126 -6.70 -19.85 -9.94
CA SER A 126 -5.55 -19.59 -9.09
C SER A 126 -4.60 -18.59 -9.72
N LEU A 127 -4.08 -17.67 -8.92
CA LEU A 127 -3.06 -16.70 -9.29
C LEU A 127 -1.76 -17.00 -8.53
N PHE A 128 -0.66 -17.21 -9.26
CA PHE A 128 0.63 -17.56 -8.67
C PHE A 128 1.45 -16.30 -8.44
N LEU A 129 1.85 -16.05 -7.19
CA LEU A 129 2.40 -14.74 -6.79
C LEU A 129 3.52 -14.82 -5.75
N ASP A 130 4.22 -13.69 -5.59
CA ASP A 130 5.27 -13.47 -4.57
C ASP A 130 5.16 -12.06 -4.01
N MET A 131 5.29 -11.94 -2.68
CA MET A 131 5.18 -10.67 -1.97
C MET A 131 6.56 -10.19 -1.59
N ARG A 132 7.11 -9.24 -2.36
CA ARG A 132 8.47 -8.75 -2.16
C ARG A 132 8.49 -7.50 -1.29
N LYS A 133 9.18 -7.62 -0.15
CA LYS A 133 9.36 -6.53 0.80
C LYS A 133 9.95 -5.28 0.12
N GLY A 134 9.23 -4.17 0.21
CA GLY A 134 9.64 -2.89 -0.36
C GLY A 134 9.42 -2.74 -1.87
N VAL A 135 8.87 -3.75 -2.54
CA VAL A 135 8.56 -3.71 -3.98
C VAL A 135 7.07 -3.85 -4.25
N GLY A 136 6.41 -4.85 -3.68
CA GLY A 136 4.99 -5.12 -3.96
C GLY A 136 4.68 -6.59 -4.23
N ARG A 137 3.55 -6.83 -4.89
CA ARG A 137 3.10 -8.14 -5.36
C ARG A 137 3.56 -8.37 -6.79
N PHE A 138 4.26 -9.47 -7.01
CA PHE A 138 4.55 -9.98 -8.34
C PHE A 138 3.65 -11.15 -8.66
N VAL A 139 3.10 -11.17 -9.87
CA VAL A 139 2.32 -12.28 -10.43
C VAL A 139 3.15 -12.96 -11.51
N TYR A 140 3.20 -14.29 -11.47
CA TYR A 140 3.98 -15.13 -12.39
C TYR A 140 3.11 -15.88 -13.39
N GLY A 141 1.80 -15.86 -13.22
CA GLY A 141 0.85 -16.53 -14.08
C GLY A 141 -0.40 -16.94 -13.33
N PHE A 142 -1.26 -17.69 -14.03
CA PHE A 142 -2.52 -18.17 -13.48
C PHE A 142 -2.81 -19.61 -13.92
N HIS A 143 -3.72 -20.25 -13.19
CA HIS A 143 -4.35 -21.51 -13.56
C HIS A 143 -5.87 -21.31 -13.55
N ASP A 144 -6.51 -21.43 -14.71
CA ASP A 144 -7.96 -21.27 -14.88
C ASP A 144 -8.51 -22.30 -15.88
N PRO A 145 -9.13 -23.39 -15.38
CA PRO A 145 -9.78 -24.40 -16.20
C PRO A 145 -10.92 -23.89 -17.08
N ALA A 146 -11.57 -22.78 -16.71
CA ALA A 146 -12.69 -22.23 -17.46
C ALA A 146 -12.25 -21.40 -18.68
N VAL A 147 -11.02 -20.86 -18.67
CA VAL A 147 -10.50 -20.04 -19.76
C VAL A 147 -9.88 -20.89 -20.87
N TYR A 148 -9.13 -21.94 -20.51
CA TYR A 148 -8.43 -22.76 -21.50
C TYR A 148 -8.31 -24.22 -21.04
N GLU A 149 -9.34 -25.02 -21.31
CA GLU A 149 -9.47 -26.39 -20.81
C GLU A 149 -8.27 -27.30 -21.17
N GLU A 150 -7.67 -27.13 -22.34
CA GLU A 150 -6.52 -27.95 -22.79
C GLU A 150 -5.20 -27.60 -22.10
N LYS A 151 -5.03 -26.35 -21.67
CA LYS A 151 -3.82 -25.80 -21.01
C LYS A 151 -4.23 -24.72 -20.00
N PRO A 152 -4.83 -25.11 -18.88
CA PRO A 152 -5.43 -24.17 -17.94
C PRO A 152 -4.38 -23.29 -17.25
N SER A 153 -3.12 -23.74 -17.26
CA SER A 153 -1.99 -23.03 -16.65
C SER A 153 -1.24 -22.19 -17.67
N VAL A 154 -1.10 -20.90 -17.36
CA VAL A 154 -0.43 -19.90 -18.19
C VAL A 154 0.67 -19.23 -17.39
N VAL A 155 1.92 -19.47 -17.77
CA VAL A 155 3.10 -18.86 -17.16
C VAL A 155 3.48 -17.59 -17.91
N PHE A 156 3.71 -16.51 -17.17
CA PHE A 156 4.12 -15.24 -17.73
C PHE A 156 5.62 -15.25 -18.07
N SER A 157 5.98 -14.76 -19.27
CA SER A 157 7.36 -14.59 -19.72
C SER A 157 8.13 -13.56 -18.88
N GLY A 158 7.40 -12.63 -18.25
CA GLY A 158 7.91 -11.68 -17.27
C GLY A 158 6.93 -11.50 -16.13
N ARG A 159 7.44 -11.42 -14.90
CA ARG A 159 6.59 -11.18 -13.72
C ARG A 159 5.89 -9.83 -13.83
N LEU A 160 4.60 -9.81 -13.52
CA LEU A 160 3.76 -8.62 -13.52
C LEU A 160 3.78 -7.99 -12.13
N LEU A 161 4.16 -6.71 -12.01
CA LEU A 161 4.00 -5.96 -10.76
C LEU A 161 2.59 -5.39 -10.76
N ASP A 162 1.64 -6.13 -10.20
CA ASP A 162 0.23 -5.73 -10.20
C ASP A 162 -0.12 -4.82 -9.03
N PHE A 163 0.59 -4.94 -7.91
CA PHE A 163 0.39 -4.10 -6.73
C PHE A 163 1.72 -3.57 -6.16
N PRO A 164 2.05 -2.28 -6.35
CA PRO A 164 3.25 -1.66 -5.77
C PRO A 164 3.26 -1.65 -4.25
N ALA A 165 4.45 -1.59 -3.64
CA ALA A 165 4.59 -1.59 -2.18
C ALA A 165 3.88 -0.44 -1.45
N VAL A 166 3.73 0.69 -2.13
CA VAL A 166 3.08 1.90 -1.65
C VAL A 166 2.32 2.49 -2.82
N ILE A 167 1.04 2.79 -2.61
CA ILE A 167 0.17 3.50 -3.54
C ILE A 167 -0.39 4.71 -2.81
N LYS A 168 -0.20 5.88 -3.40
CA LYS A 168 -0.76 7.15 -2.94
C LYS A 168 -1.81 7.62 -3.93
N TYR A 169 -2.63 8.56 -3.48
CA TYR A 169 -3.55 9.25 -4.38
C TYR A 169 -2.78 9.88 -5.56
N GLU A 170 -3.36 9.78 -6.76
CA GLU A 170 -2.76 10.16 -8.06
C GLU A 170 -1.55 9.32 -8.51
N ASP A 171 -1.15 8.27 -7.78
CA ASP A 171 -0.14 7.35 -8.30
C ASP A 171 -0.70 6.54 -9.48
N GLU A 172 0.03 6.52 -10.58
CA GLU A 172 -0.22 5.65 -11.72
C GLU A 172 0.94 4.67 -11.89
N TRP A 173 0.63 3.42 -12.22
CA TRP A 173 1.63 2.45 -12.65
C TRP A 173 1.09 1.59 -13.78
N ASN A 174 2.01 1.16 -14.65
CA ASN A 174 1.71 0.23 -15.73
C ASN A 174 2.64 -0.96 -15.61
N SER A 175 2.11 -2.15 -15.85
CA SER A 175 2.90 -3.37 -15.98
C SER A 175 2.45 -4.13 -17.22
N THR A 176 3.39 -4.80 -17.88
CA THR A 176 3.13 -5.51 -19.12
C THR A 176 3.77 -6.88 -19.04
N THR A 177 3.08 -7.87 -19.57
CA THR A 177 3.57 -9.24 -19.64
C THR A 177 3.15 -9.88 -20.97
N SER A 178 3.69 -11.06 -21.25
CA SER A 178 3.36 -11.92 -22.39
C SER A 178 3.32 -13.37 -21.94
N PHE A 179 2.52 -14.21 -22.60
CA PHE A 179 2.38 -15.63 -22.32
C PHE A 179 2.07 -16.43 -23.59
#